data_AF-X1DLF9-F1
#
_entry.id   AF-X1DLF9-F1
#
_cell.length_a   1.000
_cell.length_b   1.000
_cell.length_c   1.000
_cell.angle_alpha   90.00
_cell.angle_beta   90.00
_cell.angle_gamma   90.00
#
_symmetry.space_group_name_H-M   'P 1'
#
loop_
_entity.id
_entity.type
_entity.pdbx_description
1 polymer ?
#
loop_
_entity_poly.entity_id
_entity_poly.type
_entity_poly.pdbx_seq_one_letter_code
_entity_poly.pdbx_strand_id
1 'polypeptide(L)'
;LYDLVTSQLLKCELLLWRNSHEDVVKLAEQTYKESLGLGKNLLSVDILLIMAHALLLLYQTDKAHDITKQGDELLKNLTQESP
;
A
#
# COMPACT_ATOMS: atom_id res chain seq x y z
N LEU A 1 20.67 -5.52 -3.82
CA LEU A 1 20.42 -4.18 -3.27
C LEU A 1 18.89 -4.05 -3.21
N TYR A 2 18.29 -3.95 -2.02
CA TYR A 2 16.83 -3.84 -1.91
C TYR A 2 16.32 -2.63 -2.70
N ASP A 3 15.26 -2.80 -3.50
CA ASP A 3 14.66 -1.66 -4.18
C ASP A 3 13.94 -0.74 -3.17
N LEU A 4 13.89 0.55 -3.48
CA LEU A 4 13.37 1.61 -2.61
C LEU A 4 11.97 1.29 -2.05
N VAL A 5 11.11 0.75 -2.92
CA VAL A 5 9.71 0.43 -2.61
C VAL A 5 9.63 -0.68 -1.57
N THR A 6 10.43 -1.74 -1.75
CA THR A 6 10.50 -2.85 -0.78
C THR A 6 11.00 -2.38 0.58
N SER A 7 12.01 -1.50 0.61
CA SER A 7 12.53 -0.92 1.86
C SER A 7 11.48 -0.07 2.59
N GLN A 8 10.70 0.72 1.84
CA GLN A 8 9.61 1.51 2.41
C GLN A 8 8.44 0.65 2.89
N LEU A 9 8.08 -0.42 2.17
CA LEU A 9 7.05 -1.37 2.62
C LEU A 9 7.43 -2.00 3.97
N LEU A 10 8.67 -2.46 4.14
CA LEU A 10 9.16 -2.99 5.42
C LEU A 10 9.13 -1.94 6.53
N LYS A 11 9.38 -0.65 6.22
CA LYS A 11 9.22 0.43 7.20
C LYS A 11 7.76 0.62 7.60
N CYS A 12 6.81 0.54 6.67
CA CYS A 12 5.38 0.55 6.98
C CYS A 12 5.01 -0.60 7.93
N GLU A 13 5.50 -1.81 7.69
CA GLU A 13 5.27 -2.95 8.59
C GLU A 13 5.81 -2.70 10.00
N LEU A 14 7.04 -2.19 10.12
CA LEU A 14 7.63 -1.87 11.42
C LEU A 14 6.84 -0.79 12.17
N LEU A 15 6.34 0.23 11.46
CA LEU A 15 5.49 1.28 12.05
C LEU A 15 4.13 0.71 12.49
N LEU A 16 3.55 -0.19 11.71
CA LEU A 16 2.30 -0.87 12.04
C LEU A 16 2.44 -1.67 13.35
N TRP A 17 3.50 -2.46 13.47
CA TRP A 17 3.81 -3.20 14.71
C TRP A 17 4.11 -2.31 15.92
N ARG A 18 4.48 -1.04 15.70
CA ARG A 18 4.69 -0.03 16.74
C ARG A 18 3.43 0.78 17.07
N ASN A 19 2.28 0.43 16.49
CA ASN A 19 1.02 1.14 16.65
C ASN A 19 1.05 2.59 16.09
N SER A 20 2.01 2.92 15.21
CA SER A 20 2.17 4.25 14.60
C SER A 20 1.34 4.38 13.32
N HIS A 21 0.02 4.15 13.40
CA HIS A 21 -0.84 3.98 12.23
C HIS A 21 -0.92 5.22 11.33
N GLU A 22 -0.93 6.43 11.88
CA GLU A 22 -0.95 7.65 11.07
C GLU A 22 0.30 7.79 10.21
N ASP A 23 1.45 7.40 10.74
CA ASP A 23 2.72 7.42 10.02
C ASP A 23 2.78 6.32 8.96
N VAL A 24 2.15 5.16 9.22
CA VAL A 24 1.96 4.13 8.19
C VAL A 24 1.16 4.69 7.01
N VAL A 25 0.03 5.36 7.27
CA VAL A 25 -0.81 5.92 6.20
C VAL A 25 -0.03 6.94 5.36
N LYS A 26 0.68 7.88 6.01
CA LYS A 26 1.49 8.89 5.30
C LYS A 26 2.59 8.26 4.45
N LEU A 27 3.35 7.32 5.01
CA LEU A 27 4.45 6.67 4.30
C LEU A 27 3.92 5.80 3.16
N ALA A 28 2.88 5.00 3.41
CA ALA A 28 2.28 4.14 2.40
C ALA A 28 1.68 4.94 1.24
N GLU A 29 1.04 6.09 1.49
CA GLU A 29 0.54 6.95 0.42
C GLU A 29 1.67 7.46 -0.49
N GLN A 30 2.79 7.90 0.09
CA GLN A 30 3.95 8.33 -0.69
C GLN A 30 4.56 7.16 -1.48
N THR A 31 4.80 6.04 -0.82
CA THR A 31 5.39 4.84 -1.42
C THR A 31 4.51 4.29 -2.52
N TYR A 32 3.18 4.34 -2.39
CA TYR A 32 2.25 3.94 -3.45
C TYR A 32 2.48 4.76 -4.73
N LYS A 33 2.53 6.09 -4.62
CA LYS A 33 2.79 6.98 -5.77
C LYS A 33 4.15 6.70 -6.42
N GLU A 34 5.19 6.52 -5.61
CA GLU A 34 6.53 6.17 -6.09
C GLU A 34 6.56 4.79 -6.78
N SER A 35 5.87 3.80 -6.21
CA SER A 35 5.80 2.44 -6.75
C SER A 35 5.13 2.38 -8.12
N LEU A 36 4.05 3.14 -8.33
CA LEU A 36 3.38 3.26 -9.63
C LEU A 36 4.31 3.89 -10.67
N GLY A 37 5.01 4.96 -10.31
CA GLY A 37 5.98 5.62 -11.21
C GLY A 37 7.14 4.72 -11.62
N LEU A 38 7.43 3.68 -10.83
CA LEU A 38 8.46 2.68 -11.08
C LEU A 38 7.93 1.39 -11.71
N GLY A 39 6.63 1.30 -12.02
CA GLY A 39 5.99 0.09 -12.57
C GLY A 39 5.97 -1.10 -11.62
N LYS A 40 6.09 -0.87 -10.30
CA LYS A 40 6.13 -1.90 -9.26
C LYS A 40 4.73 -2.32 -8.82
N ASN A 41 3.87 -2.63 -9.79
CA ASN A 41 2.42 -2.70 -9.60
C ASN A 41 1.98 -3.73 -8.52
N LEU A 42 2.67 -4.87 -8.39
CA LEU A 42 2.39 -5.84 -7.31
C LEU A 42 2.74 -5.26 -5.93
N LEU A 43 3.90 -4.60 -5.79
CA LEU A 43 4.26 -3.94 -4.54
C LEU A 43 3.30 -2.78 -4.24
N SER A 44 2.81 -2.09 -5.26
CA SER A 44 1.76 -1.07 -5.09
C SER A 44 0.52 -1.65 -4.43
N VAL A 45 0.10 -2.88 -4.80
CA VAL A 45 -1.02 -3.57 -4.15
C VAL A 45 -0.69 -3.88 -2.68
N ASP A 46 0.50 -4.40 -2.37
CA ASP A 46 0.92 -4.66 -0.98
C ASP A 46 0.89 -3.37 -0.13
N ILE A 47 1.33 -2.25 -0.71
CA ILE A 47 1.32 -0.93 -0.05
C ILE A 47 -0.12 -0.43 0.19
N LEU A 48 -1.03 -0.65 -0.75
CA LEU A 48 -2.43 -0.31 -0.57
C LEU A 48 -3.04 -1.14 0.57
N LEU A 49 -2.73 -2.43 0.66
CA LEU A 49 -3.22 -3.30 1.73
C LEU A 49 -2.70 -2.88 3.12
N ILE A 50 -1.42 -2.52 3.25
CA ILE A 50 -0.89 -2.06 4.53
C ILE A 50 -1.49 -0.71 4.95
N MET A 51 -1.74 0.18 3.98
CA MET A 51 -2.44 1.45 4.23
C MET A 51 -3.88 1.22 4.67
N ALA A 52 -4.61 0.32 4.00
CA ALA A 52 -5.97 -0.04 4.38
C ALA A 52 -6.03 -0.62 5.80
N HIS A 53 -5.08 -1.48 6.16
CA HIS A 53 -5.01 -2.03 7.52
C HIS A 53 -4.77 -0.94 8.57
N ALA A 54 -3.84 -0.02 8.33
CA ALA A 54 -3.61 1.12 9.22
C ALA A 54 -4.86 2.02 9.36
N LEU A 55 -5.59 2.25 8.26
CA LEU A 55 -6.84 3.01 8.28
C LEU A 55 -7.95 2.31 9.10
N LEU A 56 -8.06 0.99 9.03
CA LEU A 56 -8.99 0.22 9.87
C LEU A 56 -8.65 0.37 11.36
N LEU A 57 -7.37 0.31 11.72
CA LEU A 57 -6.91 0.50 13.10
C LEU A 57 -7.12 1.94 13.60
N LEU A 58 -7.28 2.90 12.70
CA LEU A 58 -7.68 4.29 12.98
C LEU A 58 -9.20 4.52 12.92
N TYR A 59 -10.01 3.46 12.76
CA TYR A 59 -11.46 3.52 12.58
C TYR A 59 -11.92 4.35 11.37
N GLN A 60 -11.06 4.50 10.35
CA GLN A 60 -11.37 5.19 9.09
C GLN A 60 -11.86 4.21 8.02
N THR A 61 -12.94 3.47 8.34
CA THR A 61 -13.42 2.33 7.55
C THR A 61 -13.77 2.69 6.11
N ASP A 62 -14.39 3.85 5.87
CA ASP A 62 -14.76 4.29 4.51
C ASP A 62 -13.50 4.45 3.64
N LYS A 63 -12.45 5.08 4.17
CA LYS A 63 -11.18 5.22 3.45
C LYS A 63 -10.50 3.88 3.25
N ALA A 64 -10.53 3.00 4.25
CA ALA A 64 -9.96 1.65 4.10
C ALA A 64 -10.66 0.87 2.98
N HIS A 65 -11.98 1.02 2.85
CA HIS A 65 -12.75 0.43 1.76
C HIS A 65 -12.32 0.99 0.40
N ASP A 66 -12.21 2.31 0.27
CA ASP A 66 -11.76 2.96 -0.97
C ASP A 66 -10.36 2.50 -1.39
N ILE A 67 -9.43 2.42 -0.44
CA ILE A 67 -8.05 1.93 -0.69
C ILE A 67 -8.05 0.46 -1.10
N THR A 68 -8.85 -0.38 -0.45
CA THR A 68 -8.96 -1.80 -0.79
C THR A 68 -9.52 -1.99 -2.19
N LYS A 69 -10.53 -1.19 -2.58
CA LYS A 69 -11.10 -1.18 -3.92
C LYS A 69 -10.06 -0.78 -4.98
N GLN A 70 -9.25 0.25 -4.71
CA GLN A 70 -8.15 0.63 -5.61
C GLN A 70 -7.14 -0.51 -5.80
N GLY A 71 -6.83 -1.26 -4.73
CA GLY A 71 -5.95 -2.43 -4.82
C GLY A 71 -6.53 -3.54 -5.70
N ASP A 72 -7.83 -3.82 -5.57
CA ASP A 72 -8.54 -4.80 -6.40
C ASP A 72 -8.57 -4.41 -7.89
N GLU A 73 -8.85 -3.14 -8.18
CA GLU A 73 -8.83 -2.60 -9.55
C GLU A 73 -7.42 -2.71 -10.17
N LEU A 74 -6.38 -2.35 -9.42
CA LEU A 74 -5.00 -2.46 -9.89
C LEU A 74 -4.63 -3.92 -10.18
N LEU A 75 -4.98 -4.85 -9.28
CA LEU A 75 -4.69 -6.27 -9.44
C LEU A 75 -5.40 -6.87 -10.66
N LYS A 76 -6.67 -6.51 -10.88
CA LYS A 76 -7.43 -6.93 -12.07
C LYS A 76 -6.75 -6.48 -13.36
N ASN A 77 -6.31 -5.22 -13.42
CA ASN A 77 -5.62 -4.69 -14.59
C ASN A 77 -4.32 -5.45 -14.89
N LEU A 78 -3.56 -5.85 -13.86
CA LEU A 78 -2.34 -6.66 -14.04
C LEU A 78 -2.63 -8.04 -14.62
N THR A 79 -3.72 -8.68 -14.20
CA THR A 79 -4.08 -10.02 -14.68
C THR A 79 -4.63 -10.00 -16.12
N GLN A 80 -5.22 -8.89 -16.56
CA GLN A 80 -5.72 -8.74 -17.93
C GLN A 80 -4.60 -8.43 -18.95
N GLU A 81 -3.43 -7.99 -18.48
CA GLU A 81 -2.24 -7.76 -19.32
C GLU A 81 -1.41 -9.03 -19.55
N SER A 82 -1.78 -10.19 -18.95
CA SER A 82 -1.17 -11.49 -19.28
C SER A 82 -1.90 -12.13 -20.47
N PRO A 83 -1.20 -12.50 -21.56
CA PRO A 83 -1.81 -13.14 -22.74
C PRO A 83 -2.44 -14.51 -22.44
#